data_AF-A0A7X7KIG8-F1
#
_entry.id   AF-A0A7X7KIG8-F1
#
_cell.length_a   1.000
_cell.length_b   1.000
_cell.length_c   1.000
_cell.angle_alpha   90.00
_cell.angle_beta   90.00
_cell.angle_gamma   90.00
#
_symmetry.space_group_name_H-M   'P 1'
#
loop_
_entity.id
_entity.type
_entity.pdbx_description
1 polymer ?
#
loop_
_entity_poly.entity_id
_entity_poly.type
_entity_poly.pdbx_seq_one_letter_code
_entity_poly.pdbx_strand_id
1 'polypeptide(L)'
;MFNIRQIYDDVLPLNKDAIRQVQEMLREHFAAVRPEEIELLAEKLNNPFKQRFRSVLYVAEDRRRVSGFAMLMHEPELKFSYLDFLASDKRLIGRGIGAALYQRVRRDALRLGAEAILFECLPDDPGECPDPAVLRQNVARLRFYERFGVRPIVDTGYEMPVKPGDAGMPYLMFDGLDRGKPLRRDFARRAVRAILERKYAYLCSPDYVRKVVDSFRDDPVHIRPPRYGEREMPPVAPAAGFQERIALVVNEKHDIHHVRERGYVEAPVRIKSILAKLDPTGMFERIDARFHLERHIRAVHAADYLNYLRRACASVPEGKSVYPYVFPVRNGARPPKELSIRAGYYCIDTFTPLNQNAFLAARQAVNCTLTAADQILRGRRLAYALVRPPGHHAERRNFGGFCYFNNAAIAAHYLARLGKVAVVDIDYHHGNGTQDIFYRRDDVLTVSLHGHPNFAYPYFSGFRDERGEESGQGFNLNVPLPERLDGPKYRVALAKALKRVARFEPLFLVVALGLDTAKGDPTGSWSLGSKDIRENGRMLGGLGLPILVVQEGGYRTNTLGINARAFFDGLAQTAFRTW
;
A
#
# COMPACT_ATOMS: atom_id res chain seq x y z
N MET A 1 22.84 -0.92 7.12
CA MET A 1 22.58 -1.18 5.67
C MET A 1 21.34 -0.36 5.37
N PHE A 2 21.41 0.59 4.44
CA PHE A 2 20.30 1.52 4.20
C PHE A 2 19.22 0.87 3.32
N ASN A 3 17.98 1.29 3.50
CA ASN A 3 16.86 0.93 2.64
C ASN A 3 16.43 2.17 1.83
N ILE A 4 16.01 1.97 0.58
CA ILE A 4 15.41 3.04 -0.23
C ILE A 4 13.91 2.80 -0.32
N ARG A 5 13.12 3.71 0.26
CA ARG A 5 11.66 3.67 0.20
C ARG A 5 11.09 4.91 -0.47
N GLN A 6 9.93 4.75 -1.10
CA GLN A 6 9.14 5.87 -1.58
C GLN A 6 8.33 6.47 -0.41
N ILE A 7 8.26 7.80 -0.35
CA ILE A 7 7.35 8.53 0.52
C ILE A 7 6.09 8.84 -0.27
N TYR A 8 4.95 8.36 0.21
CA TYR A 8 3.67 8.47 -0.49
C TYR A 8 2.81 9.64 -0.02
N ASP A 9 2.98 10.04 1.23
CA ASP A 9 2.13 10.98 1.94
C ASP A 9 2.93 11.59 3.11
N ASP A 10 2.41 12.65 3.72
CA ASP A 10 2.90 13.22 4.97
C ASP A 10 2.06 12.77 6.17
N VAL A 11 1.35 11.65 6.07
CA VAL A 11 0.38 11.22 7.07
C VAL A 11 1.08 10.53 8.24
N LEU A 12 1.87 9.51 7.93
CA LEU A 12 2.49 8.67 8.95
C LEU A 12 3.54 9.47 9.72
N PRO A 13 3.66 9.31 11.05
CA PRO A 13 4.72 9.97 11.82
C PRO A 13 6.12 9.71 11.24
N LEU A 14 6.36 8.49 10.73
CA LEU A 14 7.61 8.13 10.06
C LEU A 14 7.83 8.89 8.74
N ASN A 15 6.77 9.17 7.98
CA ASN A 15 6.85 9.94 6.74
C ASN A 15 7.09 11.41 7.04
N LYS A 16 6.36 11.98 8.02
CA LYS A 16 6.58 13.36 8.51
C LYS A 16 8.02 13.59 8.92
N ASP A 17 8.57 12.66 9.69
CA ASP A 17 9.95 12.75 10.16
C ASP A 17 10.97 12.69 9.00
N ALA A 18 10.74 11.81 8.02
CA ALA A 18 11.58 11.73 6.83
C ALA A 18 11.48 12.99 5.95
N ILE A 19 10.27 13.53 5.76
CA ILE A 19 10.05 14.79 5.03
C ILE A 19 10.80 15.93 5.71
N ARG A 20 10.70 16.06 7.05
CA ARG A 20 11.44 17.09 7.80
C ARG A 20 12.96 16.98 7.58
N GLN A 21 13.53 15.77 7.67
CA GLN A 21 14.95 15.56 7.40
C GLN A 21 15.33 15.90 5.95
N VAL A 22 14.46 15.61 4.97
CA VAL A 22 14.67 16.01 3.58
C VAL A 22 14.63 17.53 3.43
N GLN A 23 13.73 18.23 4.11
CA GLN A 23 13.68 19.70 4.11
C GLN A 23 14.96 20.30 4.68
N GLU A 24 15.50 19.74 5.76
CA GLU A 24 16.81 20.12 6.32
C GLU A 24 17.93 19.92 5.30
N MET A 25 18.00 18.74 4.65
CA MET A 25 18.99 18.47 3.61
C MET A 25 18.85 19.41 2.40
N LEU A 26 17.62 19.79 2.02
CA LEU A 26 17.39 20.75 0.94
C LEU A 26 17.98 22.13 1.28
N ARG A 27 17.76 22.63 2.51
CA ARG A 27 18.32 23.90 2.99
C ARG A 27 19.85 23.88 3.01
N GLU A 28 20.45 22.77 3.42
CA GLU A 28 21.91 22.62 3.50
C GLU A 28 22.60 22.47 2.14
N HIS A 29 21.99 21.73 1.21
CA HIS A 29 22.62 21.36 -0.05
C HIS A 29 22.30 22.29 -1.22
N PHE A 30 21.20 23.05 -1.15
CA PHE A 30 20.72 23.84 -2.27
C PHE A 30 20.33 25.26 -1.83
N ALA A 31 21.32 26.12 -1.63
CA ALA A 31 21.12 27.51 -1.19
C ALA A 31 20.25 28.36 -2.13
N ALA A 32 20.15 27.98 -3.41
CA ALA A 32 19.32 28.67 -4.41
C ALA A 32 17.83 28.27 -4.37
N VAL A 33 17.46 27.22 -3.64
CA VAL A 33 16.06 26.79 -3.53
C VAL A 33 15.33 27.72 -2.57
N ARG A 34 14.20 28.26 -3.04
CA ARG A 34 13.37 29.17 -2.26
C ARG A 34 12.82 28.47 -1.00
N PRO A 35 12.85 29.10 0.19
CA PRO A 35 12.33 28.51 1.41
C PRO A 35 10.89 27.99 1.26
N GLU A 36 10.04 28.70 0.53
CA GLU A 36 8.65 28.32 0.30
C GLU A 36 8.56 26.98 -0.47
N GLU A 37 9.46 26.71 -1.41
CA GLU A 37 9.46 25.45 -2.16
C GLU A 37 9.82 24.24 -1.29
N ILE A 38 10.61 24.47 -0.24
CA ILE A 38 11.01 23.46 0.75
C ILE A 38 9.84 23.16 1.70
N GLU A 39 9.14 24.20 2.17
CA GLU A 39 7.95 24.03 3.03
C GLU A 39 6.81 23.31 2.30
N LEU A 40 6.64 23.57 1.00
CA LEU A 40 5.60 22.95 0.17
C LEU A 40 5.90 21.50 -0.23
N LEU A 41 6.99 20.90 0.25
CA LEU A 41 7.38 19.53 -0.09
C LEU A 41 6.29 18.50 0.22
N ALA A 42 5.70 18.59 1.42
CA ALA A 42 4.61 17.69 1.83
C ALA A 42 3.36 17.86 0.97
N GLU A 43 2.99 19.11 0.66
CA GLU A 43 1.85 19.42 -0.19
C GLU A 43 2.04 18.87 -1.61
N LYS A 44 3.25 18.95 -2.16
CA LYS A 44 3.57 18.39 -3.49
C LYS A 44 3.36 16.86 -3.54
N LEU A 45 3.55 16.16 -2.43
CA LEU A 45 3.30 14.70 -2.36
C LEU A 45 1.81 14.38 -2.25
N ASN A 46 1.06 15.17 -1.49
CA ASN A 46 -0.38 14.97 -1.29
C ASN A 46 -1.23 15.44 -2.49
N ASN A 47 -0.77 16.47 -3.20
CA ASN A 47 -1.42 16.99 -4.41
C ASN A 47 -0.43 16.92 -5.60
N PRO A 48 -0.22 15.71 -6.14
CA PRO A 48 0.77 15.46 -7.17
C PRO A 48 0.41 16.08 -8.52
N PHE A 49 -0.65 16.86 -8.67
CA PHE A 49 -0.99 17.53 -9.92
C PHE A 49 -0.95 19.05 -9.83
N LYS A 50 -0.63 19.63 -8.66
CA LYS A 50 -0.56 21.10 -8.47
C LYS A 50 0.38 21.77 -9.48
N GLN A 51 1.46 21.10 -9.87
CA GLN A 51 2.41 21.58 -10.88
C GLN A 51 2.26 20.91 -12.26
N ARG A 52 1.14 20.21 -12.51
CA ARG A 52 0.94 19.37 -13.71
C ARG A 52 2.05 18.33 -13.93
N PHE A 53 2.75 17.98 -12.86
CA PHE A 53 3.75 16.93 -12.78
C PHE A 53 3.55 16.16 -11.50
N ARG A 54 3.66 14.84 -11.56
CA ARG A 54 3.57 13.97 -10.40
C ARG A 54 4.90 13.89 -9.65
N SER A 55 4.94 14.47 -8.46
CA SER A 55 6.10 14.38 -7.57
C SER A 55 6.19 13.02 -6.88
N VAL A 56 7.41 12.48 -6.80
CA VAL A 56 7.74 11.23 -6.13
C VAL A 56 9.03 11.44 -5.34
N LEU A 57 8.95 11.27 -4.02
CA LEU A 57 10.09 11.38 -3.12
C LEU A 57 10.60 9.99 -2.74
N TYR A 58 11.91 9.78 -2.92
CA TYR A 58 12.64 8.60 -2.44
C TYR A 58 13.56 9.01 -1.32
N VAL A 59 13.59 8.23 -0.23
CA VAL A 59 14.55 8.42 0.86
C VAL A 59 15.39 7.17 1.04
N ALA A 60 16.70 7.35 1.17
CA ALA A 60 17.64 6.33 1.62
C ALA A 60 17.82 6.49 3.13
N GLU A 61 17.33 5.55 3.92
CA GLU A 61 17.31 5.66 5.38
C GLU A 61 17.87 4.41 6.09
N ASP A 62 18.45 4.63 7.28
CA ASP A 62 18.85 3.57 8.21
C ASP A 62 18.37 3.96 9.61
N ARG A 63 17.63 3.08 10.29
CA ARG A 63 17.04 3.33 11.64
C ARG A 63 16.36 4.70 11.78
N ARG A 64 15.55 5.09 10.77
CA ARG A 64 14.83 6.39 10.66
C ARG A 64 15.69 7.62 10.37
N ARG A 65 17.01 7.49 10.27
CA ARG A 65 17.87 8.57 9.80
C ARG A 65 17.93 8.56 8.28
N VAL A 66 17.51 9.64 7.65
CA VAL A 66 17.65 9.87 6.23
C VAL A 66 19.12 10.22 5.93
N SER A 67 19.70 9.49 4.98
CA SER A 67 21.09 9.61 4.54
C SER A 67 21.22 10.10 3.10
N GLY A 68 20.10 10.22 2.40
CA GLY A 68 19.99 10.77 1.06
C GLY A 68 18.56 10.71 0.56
N PHE A 69 18.27 11.50 -0.48
CA PHE A 69 16.95 11.53 -1.09
C PHE A 69 17.04 11.82 -2.59
N ALA A 70 15.97 11.48 -3.30
CA ALA A 70 15.75 11.87 -4.68
C ALA A 70 14.31 12.33 -4.88
N MET A 71 14.10 13.44 -5.59
CA MET A 71 12.79 13.96 -5.95
C MET A 71 12.60 13.87 -7.46
N LEU A 72 11.66 13.04 -7.90
CA LEU A 72 11.32 12.83 -9.30
C LEU A 72 9.96 13.46 -9.62
N MET A 73 9.84 14.15 -10.74
CA MET A 73 8.59 14.68 -11.27
C MET A 73 8.23 13.94 -12.54
N HIS A 74 7.09 13.24 -12.60
CA HIS A 74 6.69 12.45 -13.76
C HIS A 74 5.58 13.12 -14.57
N GLU A 75 5.74 13.12 -15.90
CA GLU A 75 4.73 13.50 -16.88
C GLU A 75 4.24 12.25 -17.63
N PRO A 76 3.03 11.75 -17.34
CA PRO A 76 2.50 10.53 -17.94
C PRO A 76 2.07 10.65 -19.42
N GLU A 77 1.54 11.80 -19.85
CA GLU A 77 1.07 12.03 -21.22
C GLU A 77 2.23 12.24 -22.19
N LEU A 78 3.24 13.01 -21.76
CA LEU A 78 4.46 13.27 -22.51
C LEU A 78 5.50 12.16 -22.34
N LYS A 79 5.28 11.23 -21.40
CA LYS A 79 6.12 10.06 -21.11
C LYS A 79 7.58 10.44 -20.80
N PHE A 80 7.79 11.41 -19.91
CA PHE A 80 9.12 11.69 -19.39
C PHE A 80 9.08 11.90 -17.89
N SER A 81 10.24 11.86 -17.26
CA SER A 81 10.40 12.29 -15.88
C SER A 81 11.48 13.37 -15.78
N TYR A 82 11.30 14.30 -14.87
CA TYR A 82 12.27 15.33 -14.53
C TYR A 82 12.85 15.04 -13.14
N LEU A 83 14.15 14.78 -13.02
CA LEU A 83 14.81 14.62 -11.72
C LEU A 83 15.09 16.00 -11.14
N ASP A 84 14.34 16.38 -10.11
CA ASP A 84 14.45 17.70 -9.50
C ASP A 84 15.66 17.79 -8.57
N PHE A 85 15.72 16.86 -7.61
CA PHE A 85 16.78 16.82 -6.61
C PHE A 85 17.33 15.42 -6.47
N LEU A 86 18.64 15.31 -6.29
CA LEU A 86 19.33 14.13 -5.81
C LEU A 86 20.43 14.59 -4.87
N ALA A 87 20.36 14.18 -3.61
CA ALA A 87 21.38 14.51 -2.62
C ALA A 87 21.61 13.34 -1.66
N SER A 88 22.82 13.30 -1.10
CA SER A 88 23.21 12.38 -0.04
C SER A 88 24.08 13.11 0.97
N ASP A 89 24.01 12.69 2.24
CA ASP A 89 24.80 13.26 3.34
C ASP A 89 26.28 13.26 2.98
N LYS A 90 26.92 14.44 3.00
CA LYS A 90 28.34 14.63 2.64
C LYS A 90 29.28 13.79 3.52
N ARG A 91 28.85 13.44 4.74
CA ARG A 91 29.64 12.60 5.67
C ARG A 91 29.64 11.11 5.30
N LEU A 92 28.77 10.70 4.37
CA LEU A 92 28.61 9.32 3.91
C LEU A 92 29.03 9.14 2.44
N ILE A 93 29.74 10.12 1.87
CA ILE A 93 30.33 10.05 0.52
C ILE A 93 31.18 8.77 0.40
N GLY A 94 30.95 7.99 -0.66
CA GLY A 94 31.65 6.72 -0.93
C GLY A 94 30.86 5.45 -0.60
N ARG A 95 29.73 5.53 0.12
CA ARG A 95 28.88 4.35 0.42
C ARG A 95 27.90 3.93 -0.70
N GLY A 96 28.00 4.54 -1.88
CA GLY A 96 27.15 4.23 -3.02
C GLY A 96 25.68 4.68 -2.91
N ILE A 97 25.31 5.48 -1.90
CA ILE A 97 23.92 5.92 -1.66
C ILE A 97 23.36 6.68 -2.87
N GLY A 98 24.08 7.68 -3.39
CA GLY A 98 23.65 8.45 -4.56
C GLY A 98 23.46 7.57 -5.80
N ALA A 99 24.36 6.61 -6.02
CA ALA A 99 24.25 5.66 -7.13
C ALA A 99 23.03 4.74 -6.98
N ALA A 100 22.76 4.25 -5.76
CA ALA A 100 21.61 3.41 -5.46
C ALA A 100 20.29 4.18 -5.60
N LEU A 101 20.23 5.43 -5.13
CA LEU A 101 19.09 6.33 -5.31
C LEU A 101 18.83 6.61 -6.80
N TYR A 102 19.87 6.95 -7.56
CA TYR A 102 19.70 7.21 -8.99
C TYR A 102 19.27 5.95 -9.76
N GLN A 103 19.83 4.78 -9.45
CA GLN A 103 19.33 3.51 -10.00
C GLN A 103 17.85 3.26 -9.67
N ARG A 104 17.41 3.58 -8.45
CA ARG A 104 16.00 3.49 -8.07
C ARG A 104 15.13 4.42 -8.92
N VAL A 105 15.56 5.67 -9.09
CA VAL A 105 14.88 6.67 -9.93
C VAL A 105 14.75 6.17 -11.38
N ARG A 106 15.83 5.69 -12.00
CA ARG A 106 15.80 5.14 -13.37
C ARG A 106 14.81 3.99 -13.51
N ARG A 107 14.78 3.09 -12.53
CA ARG A 107 13.89 1.93 -12.54
C ARG A 107 12.42 2.33 -12.42
N ASP A 108 12.12 3.25 -11.53
CA ASP A 108 10.75 3.74 -11.37
C ASP A 108 10.30 4.58 -12.57
N ALA A 109 11.18 5.36 -13.20
CA ALA A 109 10.87 6.07 -14.44
C ALA A 109 10.45 5.08 -15.55
N LEU A 110 11.17 3.97 -15.74
CA LEU A 110 10.76 2.89 -16.66
C LEU A 110 9.38 2.33 -16.30
N ARG A 111 9.11 2.07 -15.02
CA ARG A 111 7.84 1.53 -14.53
C ARG A 111 6.66 2.47 -14.76
N LEU A 112 6.91 3.77 -14.63
CA LEU A 112 5.96 4.84 -14.91
C LEU A 112 5.74 5.03 -16.43
N GLY A 113 6.48 4.31 -17.28
CA GLY A 113 6.34 4.38 -18.73
C GLY A 113 7.09 5.55 -19.36
N ALA A 114 7.99 6.20 -18.62
CA ALA A 114 8.82 7.26 -19.17
C ALA A 114 9.79 6.73 -20.24
N GLU A 115 9.96 7.51 -21.30
CA GLU A 115 10.92 7.29 -22.38
C GLU A 115 12.29 7.87 -22.02
N ALA A 116 12.33 8.90 -21.18
CA ALA A 116 13.58 9.55 -20.73
C ALA A 116 13.46 10.15 -19.31
N ILE A 117 14.61 10.33 -18.66
CA ILE A 117 14.76 11.26 -17.53
C ILE A 117 15.55 12.48 -18.00
N LEU A 118 15.02 13.67 -17.71
CA LEU A 118 15.65 14.96 -17.94
C LEU A 118 15.97 15.63 -16.59
N PHE A 119 17.02 16.42 -16.50
CA PHE A 119 17.32 17.22 -15.30
C PHE A 119 18.43 18.23 -15.58
N GLU A 120 18.64 19.17 -14.67
CA GLU A 120 19.67 20.21 -14.81
C GLU A 120 20.95 19.90 -14.04
N CYS A 121 22.08 20.20 -14.68
CA CYS A 121 23.40 20.25 -14.06
C CYS A 121 24.08 21.56 -14.44
N LEU A 122 24.69 22.22 -13.45
CA LEU A 122 25.51 23.41 -13.70
C LEU A 122 26.74 23.08 -14.57
N PRO A 123 27.24 24.05 -15.36
CA PRO A 123 28.23 23.79 -16.39
C PRO A 123 29.62 23.43 -15.83
N ASP A 124 30.35 22.61 -16.60
CA ASP A 124 31.74 22.22 -16.38
C ASP A 124 32.72 23.00 -17.27
N ASP A 125 32.26 24.11 -17.86
CA ASP A 125 33.10 25.04 -18.62
C ASP A 125 33.67 26.11 -17.66
N PRO A 126 35.01 26.26 -17.56
CA PRO A 126 35.63 27.31 -16.77
C PRO A 126 35.20 28.73 -17.15
N GLY A 127 34.81 28.96 -18.42
CA GLY A 127 34.32 30.26 -18.89
C GLY A 127 32.93 30.62 -18.33
N GLU A 128 32.11 29.60 -18.08
CA GLU A 128 30.75 29.74 -17.53
C GLU A 128 30.72 29.59 -16.00
N CYS A 129 31.75 29.00 -15.40
CA CYS A 129 31.87 28.78 -13.97
C CYS A 129 33.26 29.20 -13.45
N PRO A 130 33.47 30.51 -13.17
CA PRO A 130 34.78 31.04 -12.82
C PRO A 130 35.26 30.63 -11.43
N ASP A 131 34.37 30.25 -10.50
CA ASP A 131 34.76 29.75 -9.18
C ASP A 131 35.34 28.31 -9.28
N PRO A 132 36.64 28.10 -8.98
CA PRO A 132 37.27 26.79 -9.12
C PRO A 132 36.70 25.72 -8.18
N ALA A 133 36.16 26.10 -7.02
CA ALA A 133 35.55 25.16 -6.08
C ALA A 133 34.19 24.68 -6.59
N VAL A 134 33.38 25.58 -7.16
CA VAL A 134 32.09 25.24 -7.79
C VAL A 134 32.33 24.42 -9.06
N LEU A 135 33.30 24.82 -9.89
CA LEU A 135 33.67 24.08 -11.10
C LEU A 135 34.04 22.62 -10.79
N ARG A 136 34.86 22.38 -9.76
CA ARG A 136 35.19 21.01 -9.30
C ARG A 136 33.95 20.21 -8.90
N GLN A 137 32.97 20.84 -8.25
CA GLN A 137 31.72 20.18 -7.87
C GLN A 137 30.86 19.84 -9.10
N ASN A 138 30.75 20.76 -10.07
CA ASN A 138 30.01 20.55 -11.32
C ASN A 138 30.61 19.41 -12.13
N VAL A 139 31.95 19.40 -12.28
CA VAL A 139 32.70 18.31 -12.92
C VAL A 139 32.43 16.97 -12.24
N ALA A 140 32.48 16.92 -10.90
CA ALA A 140 32.20 15.69 -10.15
C ALA A 140 30.76 15.20 -10.35
N ARG A 141 29.79 16.12 -10.41
CA ARG A 141 28.37 15.81 -10.62
C ARG A 141 28.11 15.29 -12.04
N LEU A 142 28.67 15.94 -13.06
CA LEU A 142 28.58 15.47 -14.44
C LEU A 142 29.24 14.11 -14.60
N ARG A 143 30.46 13.92 -14.08
CA ARG A 143 31.13 12.62 -14.05
C ARG A 143 30.31 11.53 -13.37
N PHE A 144 29.62 11.83 -12.26
CA PHE A 144 28.73 10.89 -11.60
C PHE A 144 27.62 10.36 -12.53
N TYR A 145 26.92 11.27 -13.22
CA TYR A 145 25.85 10.89 -14.15
C TYR A 145 26.39 10.23 -15.42
N GLU A 146 27.59 10.61 -15.86
CA GLU A 146 28.20 10.02 -17.05
C GLU A 146 28.41 8.49 -16.92
N ARG A 147 28.66 8.00 -15.70
CA ARG A 147 28.78 6.56 -15.38
C ARG A 147 27.50 5.77 -15.69
N PHE A 148 26.35 6.43 -15.78
CA PHE A 148 25.05 5.85 -16.14
C PHE A 148 24.71 6.00 -17.62
N GLY A 149 25.61 6.57 -18.43
CA GLY A 149 25.33 6.88 -19.84
C GLY A 149 24.57 8.18 -20.06
N VAL A 150 24.37 8.99 -19.01
CA VAL A 150 23.66 10.27 -19.07
C VAL A 150 24.60 11.36 -19.58
N ARG A 151 24.12 12.23 -20.46
CA ARG A 151 24.96 13.27 -21.10
C ARG A 151 24.17 14.57 -21.32
N PRO A 152 24.85 15.73 -21.38
CA PRO A 152 24.20 16.99 -21.76
C PRO A 152 23.62 16.95 -23.17
N ILE A 153 22.46 17.56 -23.35
CA ILE A 153 21.96 18.01 -24.65
C ILE A 153 22.77 19.26 -25.03
N VAL A 154 23.19 19.37 -26.29
CA VAL A 154 24.03 20.47 -26.78
C VAL A 154 23.50 20.99 -28.12
N ASP A 155 24.07 22.09 -28.60
CA ASP A 155 23.66 22.79 -29.82
C ASP A 155 22.19 23.25 -29.79
N THR A 156 21.74 23.63 -28.59
CA THR A 156 20.42 24.21 -28.35
C THR A 156 20.57 25.54 -27.63
N GLY A 157 19.45 26.23 -27.45
CA GLY A 157 19.35 27.46 -26.68
C GLY A 157 18.89 27.22 -25.24
N TYR A 158 18.97 26.00 -24.71
CA TYR A 158 18.56 25.74 -23.32
C TYR A 158 19.46 26.50 -22.32
N GLU A 159 20.73 26.69 -22.69
CA GLU A 159 21.74 27.44 -21.95
C GLU A 159 21.67 28.96 -22.18
N MET A 160 20.66 29.46 -22.90
CA MET A 160 20.51 30.91 -23.07
C MET A 160 20.17 31.59 -21.74
N PRO A 161 20.73 32.78 -21.46
CA PRO A 161 20.34 33.58 -20.30
C PRO A 161 18.83 33.84 -20.26
N VAL A 162 18.19 33.61 -19.10
CA VAL A 162 16.77 33.95 -18.92
C VAL A 162 16.61 35.46 -18.83
N LYS A 163 17.47 36.10 -18.05
CA LYS A 163 17.55 37.55 -17.88
C LYS A 163 18.90 38.07 -18.40
N PRO A 164 18.96 39.32 -18.86
CA PRO A 164 20.23 39.95 -19.20
C PRO A 164 21.19 39.91 -18.00
N GLY A 165 22.38 39.35 -18.21
CA GLY A 165 23.41 39.21 -17.17
C GLY A 165 23.43 37.88 -16.43
N ASP A 166 22.48 36.96 -16.68
CA ASP A 166 22.61 35.59 -16.19
C ASP A 166 23.82 34.91 -16.86
N ALA A 167 24.64 34.23 -16.08
CA ALA A 167 25.80 33.47 -16.53
C ALA A 167 25.81 32.08 -15.88
N GLY A 168 26.47 31.10 -16.48
CA GLY A 168 26.55 29.75 -15.91
C GLY A 168 25.22 28.99 -15.98
N MET A 169 24.45 29.20 -17.05
CA MET A 169 23.17 28.51 -17.27
C MET A 169 23.34 26.99 -17.27
N PRO A 170 22.40 26.23 -16.67
CA PRO A 170 22.55 24.79 -16.53
C PRO A 170 22.38 24.07 -17.87
N TYR A 171 23.13 22.97 -18.04
CA TYR A 171 22.86 22.00 -19.09
C TYR A 171 21.61 21.19 -18.79
N LEU A 172 20.81 20.93 -19.83
CA LEU A 172 19.78 19.91 -19.76
C LEU A 172 20.39 18.53 -20.03
N MET A 173 20.35 17.67 -19.02
CA MET A 173 20.86 16.31 -19.07
C MET A 173 19.82 15.35 -19.65
N PHE A 174 20.27 14.38 -20.45
CA PHE A 174 19.42 13.34 -21.05
C PHE A 174 19.84 11.94 -20.60
N ASP A 175 18.92 11.22 -19.97
CA ASP A 175 19.00 9.79 -19.69
C ASP A 175 17.94 9.03 -20.50
N GLY A 176 18.35 8.35 -21.56
CA GLY A 176 17.48 7.53 -22.41
C GLY A 176 17.08 6.17 -21.80
N LEU A 177 17.33 5.96 -20.50
CA LEU A 177 16.98 4.75 -19.75
C LEU A 177 17.47 3.45 -20.41
N ASP A 178 18.66 3.51 -21.03
CA ASP A 178 19.32 2.37 -21.69
C ASP A 178 18.53 1.73 -22.83
N ARG A 179 17.55 2.43 -23.41
CA ARG A 179 16.72 1.92 -24.50
C ARG A 179 17.40 1.93 -25.87
N GLY A 180 18.58 2.54 -25.99
CA GLY A 180 19.34 2.67 -27.24
C GLY A 180 18.68 3.54 -28.31
N LYS A 181 17.61 4.27 -27.96
CA LYS A 181 16.93 5.19 -28.88
C LYS A 181 17.55 6.59 -28.77
N PRO A 182 17.82 7.26 -29.89
CA PRO A 182 18.29 8.64 -29.84
C PRO A 182 17.18 9.60 -29.40
N LEU A 183 17.56 10.76 -28.87
CA LEU A 183 16.62 11.80 -28.47
C LEU A 183 15.97 12.42 -29.71
N ARG A 184 14.68 12.16 -29.91
CA ARG A 184 13.92 12.73 -31.02
C ARG A 184 13.57 14.18 -30.78
N ARG A 185 13.70 15.01 -31.82
CA ARG A 185 13.42 16.46 -31.75
C ARG A 185 12.03 16.78 -31.21
N ASP A 186 11.00 16.12 -31.74
CA ASP A 186 9.61 16.42 -31.37
C ASP A 186 9.33 16.07 -29.90
N PHE A 187 9.93 14.99 -29.40
CA PHE A 187 9.86 14.64 -27.98
C PHE A 187 10.61 15.67 -27.12
N ALA A 188 11.84 16.03 -27.49
CA ALA A 188 12.64 17.02 -26.78
C ALA A 188 11.92 18.37 -26.67
N ARG A 189 11.38 18.88 -27.79
CA ARG A 189 10.61 20.14 -27.82
C ARG A 189 9.40 20.12 -26.89
N ARG A 190 8.65 19.01 -26.88
CA ARG A 190 7.47 18.85 -25.99
C ARG A 190 7.88 18.79 -24.52
N ALA A 191 8.93 18.02 -24.20
CA ALA A 191 9.40 17.87 -22.82
C ALA A 191 10.01 19.18 -22.28
N VAL A 192 10.87 19.84 -23.05
CA VAL A 192 11.48 21.14 -22.71
C VAL A 192 10.41 22.20 -22.51
N ARG A 193 9.44 22.31 -23.43
CA ARG A 193 8.30 23.21 -23.28
C ARG A 193 7.57 22.96 -21.96
N ALA A 194 7.24 21.71 -21.65
CA ALA A 194 6.54 21.36 -20.41
C ALA A 194 7.37 21.71 -19.17
N ILE A 195 8.70 21.50 -19.19
CA ILE A 195 9.58 21.89 -18.07
C ILE A 195 9.54 23.41 -17.87
N LEU A 196 9.78 24.19 -18.93
CA LEU A 196 9.86 25.65 -18.81
C LEU A 196 8.50 26.30 -18.48
N GLU A 197 7.39 25.83 -19.07
CA GLU A 197 6.05 26.39 -18.86
C GLU A 197 5.40 25.96 -17.53
N ARG A 198 5.85 24.86 -16.91
CA ARG A 198 5.21 24.31 -15.71
C ARG A 198 6.10 24.40 -14.48
N LYS A 199 7.35 23.91 -14.55
CA LYS A 199 8.31 23.96 -13.44
C LYS A 199 8.87 25.37 -13.27
N TYR A 200 9.27 26.00 -14.37
CA TYR A 200 9.90 27.32 -14.39
C TYR A 200 8.95 28.44 -14.83
N ALA A 201 7.63 28.24 -14.68
CA ALA A 201 6.62 29.22 -15.07
C ALA A 201 6.81 30.60 -14.43
N TYR A 202 7.39 30.65 -13.23
CA TYR A 202 7.68 31.89 -12.50
C TYR A 202 8.91 32.66 -13.03
N LEU A 203 9.72 32.00 -13.87
CA LEU A 203 11.01 32.49 -14.34
C LEU A 203 11.01 32.74 -15.85
N CYS A 204 10.38 31.86 -16.63
CA CYS A 204 10.42 31.86 -18.09
C CYS A 204 9.19 32.53 -18.71
N SER A 205 9.41 33.59 -19.50
CA SER A 205 8.32 34.20 -20.29
C SER A 205 7.92 33.33 -21.49
N PRO A 206 6.69 33.47 -22.02
CA PRO A 206 6.27 32.73 -23.23
C PRO A 206 7.21 32.93 -24.43
N ASP A 207 7.79 34.12 -24.59
CA ASP A 207 8.79 34.41 -25.63
C ASP A 207 10.10 33.65 -25.41
N TYR A 208 10.58 33.60 -24.17
CA TYR A 208 11.77 32.83 -23.82
C TYR A 208 11.55 31.35 -24.13
N VAL A 209 10.42 30.79 -23.69
CA VAL A 209 10.05 29.39 -23.96
C VAL A 209 10.05 29.10 -25.46
N ARG A 210 9.43 29.96 -26.28
CA ARG A 210 9.43 29.80 -27.74
C ARG A 210 10.84 29.77 -28.31
N LYS A 211 11.67 30.77 -27.98
CA LYS A 211 13.05 30.86 -28.47
C LYS A 211 13.87 29.61 -28.11
N VAL A 212 13.77 29.14 -26.87
CA VAL A 212 14.47 27.92 -26.42
C VAL A 212 13.95 26.70 -27.18
N VAL A 213 12.63 26.49 -27.27
CA VAL A 213 12.07 25.32 -27.96
C VAL A 213 12.39 25.31 -29.46
N ASP A 214 12.36 26.47 -30.12
CA ASP A 214 12.63 26.60 -31.56
C ASP A 214 14.11 26.40 -31.89
N SER A 215 15.00 26.53 -30.90
CA SER A 215 16.43 26.26 -31.07
C SER A 215 16.77 24.78 -31.25
N PHE A 216 15.89 23.85 -30.84
CA PHE A 216 16.07 22.41 -31.06
C PHE A 216 15.78 22.07 -32.52
N ARG A 217 16.77 22.18 -33.41
CA ARG A 217 16.60 22.08 -34.88
C ARG A 217 16.83 20.67 -35.43
N ASP A 218 17.83 19.97 -34.91
CA ASP A 218 18.30 18.68 -35.41
C ASP A 218 17.43 17.49 -34.93
N ASP A 219 17.31 16.45 -35.77
CA ASP A 219 16.73 15.16 -35.40
C ASP A 219 17.63 14.01 -35.90
N PRO A 220 18.28 13.25 -35.01
CA PRO A 220 18.19 13.33 -33.55
C PRO A 220 18.83 14.60 -32.97
N VAL A 221 18.34 15.03 -31.81
CA VAL A 221 18.94 16.13 -31.05
C VAL A 221 20.35 15.75 -30.62
N HIS A 222 21.29 16.69 -30.73
CA HIS A 222 22.69 16.45 -30.39
C HIS A 222 22.88 16.27 -28.88
N ILE A 223 23.68 15.24 -28.55
CA ILE A 223 24.08 14.89 -27.20
C ILE A 223 25.60 14.99 -27.14
N ARG A 224 26.13 15.64 -26.10
CA ARG A 224 27.57 15.79 -25.92
C ARG A 224 28.29 14.44 -25.87
N PRO A 225 29.42 14.25 -26.57
CA PRO A 225 30.28 13.08 -26.40
C PRO A 225 30.72 12.89 -24.93
N PRO A 226 31.05 11.65 -24.51
CA PRO A 226 31.57 11.39 -23.17
C PRO A 226 32.87 12.18 -22.90
N ARG A 227 32.96 12.81 -21.72
CA ARG A 227 34.12 13.62 -21.33
C ARG A 227 34.92 13.00 -20.19
N TYR A 228 34.27 12.34 -19.25
CA TYR A 228 34.89 11.89 -17.98
C TYR A 228 35.04 10.39 -17.82
N GLY A 229 34.66 9.63 -18.86
CA GLY A 229 34.79 8.18 -18.92
C GLY A 229 33.63 7.51 -19.64
N GLU A 230 33.80 6.21 -19.85
CA GLU A 230 32.75 5.35 -20.39
C GLU A 230 31.72 4.97 -19.32
N ARG A 231 30.64 4.37 -19.78
CA ARG A 231 29.57 3.86 -18.92
C ARG A 231 30.12 2.73 -18.02
N GLU A 232 29.98 2.89 -16.71
CA GLU A 232 30.38 1.88 -15.72
C GLU A 232 29.18 1.12 -15.15
N MET A 233 28.01 1.76 -15.07
CA MET A 233 26.86 1.19 -14.36
C MET A 233 26.05 0.24 -15.26
N PRO A 234 25.54 -0.87 -14.71
CA PRO A 234 24.77 -1.84 -15.48
C PRO A 234 23.51 -1.22 -16.09
N PRO A 235 23.02 -1.76 -17.22
CA PRO A 235 21.72 -1.41 -17.81
C PRO A 235 20.59 -1.40 -16.78
N VAL A 236 19.78 -0.35 -16.80
CA VAL A 236 18.54 -0.33 -16.06
C VAL A 236 17.57 -1.30 -16.73
N ALA A 237 17.41 -2.47 -16.11
CA ALA A 237 16.34 -3.38 -16.47
C ALA A 237 15.05 -2.93 -15.77
N PRO A 238 13.87 -3.12 -16.40
CA PRO A 238 12.63 -3.22 -15.62
C PRO A 238 12.87 -4.30 -14.56
N ALA A 239 12.64 -4.00 -13.27
CA ALA A 239 12.75 -5.05 -12.26
C ALA A 239 11.81 -6.19 -12.65
N ALA A 240 12.33 -7.41 -12.72
CA ALA A 240 11.49 -8.59 -12.66
C ALA A 240 10.87 -8.62 -11.25
N GLY A 241 9.57 -8.34 -11.16
CA GLY A 241 8.82 -8.36 -9.89
C GLY A 241 8.61 -7.01 -9.21
N PHE A 242 7.96 -7.05 -8.05
CA PHE A 242 7.57 -5.88 -7.28
C PHE A 242 8.76 -5.35 -6.47
N GLN A 243 9.18 -4.11 -6.72
CA GLN A 243 10.28 -3.48 -5.96
C GLN A 243 9.89 -3.25 -4.49
N GLU A 244 8.64 -2.85 -4.24
CA GLU A 244 8.04 -2.90 -2.92
C GLU A 244 7.23 -4.18 -2.81
N ARG A 245 7.70 -5.10 -1.97
CA ARG A 245 7.00 -6.36 -1.70
C ARG A 245 5.92 -6.16 -0.65
N ILE A 246 4.82 -6.85 -0.84
CA ILE A 246 3.75 -6.93 0.17
C ILE A 246 4.33 -7.66 1.39
N ALA A 247 4.23 -7.06 2.57
CA ALA A 247 4.58 -7.78 3.79
C ALA A 247 3.57 -8.91 4.00
N LEU A 248 4.02 -10.15 4.02
CA LEU A 248 3.22 -11.32 4.31
C LEU A 248 3.56 -11.82 5.71
N VAL A 249 2.59 -11.73 6.61
CA VAL A 249 2.66 -12.40 7.91
C VAL A 249 1.75 -13.62 7.84
N VAL A 250 2.27 -14.79 8.17
CA VAL A 250 1.50 -16.02 8.28
C VAL A 250 1.45 -16.37 9.75
N ASN A 251 0.27 -16.60 10.32
CA ASN A 251 0.21 -16.88 11.76
C ASN A 251 0.78 -18.26 12.07
N GLU A 252 1.73 -18.32 12.99
CA GLU A 252 2.31 -19.57 13.46
C GLU A 252 1.27 -20.42 14.17
N LYS A 253 1.47 -21.75 14.14
CA LYS A 253 0.60 -22.71 14.83
C LYS A 253 -0.87 -22.52 14.43
N HIS A 254 -1.16 -22.12 13.21
CA HIS A 254 -2.54 -22.04 12.75
C HIS A 254 -3.16 -23.44 12.61
N ASP A 255 -2.32 -24.47 12.43
CA ASP A 255 -2.66 -25.85 12.15
C ASP A 255 -3.04 -26.68 13.39
N ILE A 256 -2.66 -26.24 14.59
CA ILE A 256 -3.01 -26.92 15.85
C ILE A 256 -4.53 -26.98 16.09
N HIS A 257 -5.28 -26.00 15.57
CA HIS A 257 -6.74 -25.99 15.61
C HIS A 257 -7.28 -26.70 14.37
N HIS A 258 -7.36 -28.04 14.39
CA HIS A 258 -7.83 -28.83 13.25
C HIS A 258 -8.99 -29.75 13.64
N VAL A 259 -10.18 -29.35 13.25
CA VAL A 259 -11.41 -30.14 13.41
C VAL A 259 -11.54 -31.07 12.20
N ARG A 260 -11.61 -32.39 12.44
CA ARG A 260 -11.63 -33.43 11.38
C ARG A 260 -13.04 -33.99 11.12
N GLU A 261 -14.06 -33.25 11.52
CA GLU A 261 -15.46 -33.68 11.41
C GLU A 261 -16.01 -33.44 10.01
N ARG A 262 -16.93 -34.31 9.57
CA ARG A 262 -17.54 -34.23 8.24
C ARG A 262 -18.35 -32.94 8.12
N GLY A 263 -18.07 -32.15 7.08
CA GLY A 263 -18.76 -30.88 6.82
C GLY A 263 -18.06 -29.65 7.40
N TYR A 264 -17.03 -29.81 8.24
CA TYR A 264 -16.21 -28.69 8.69
C TYR A 264 -15.23 -28.28 7.58
N VAL A 265 -15.38 -27.06 7.08
CA VAL A 265 -14.66 -26.57 5.88
C VAL A 265 -13.41 -25.74 6.22
N GLU A 266 -13.33 -25.20 7.43
CA GLU A 266 -12.23 -24.35 7.88
C GLU A 266 -11.01 -25.23 8.25
N ALA A 267 -10.15 -25.54 7.28
CA ALA A 267 -9.07 -26.52 7.47
C ALA A 267 -7.65 -25.92 7.28
N PRO A 268 -6.60 -26.48 7.93
CA PRO A 268 -5.23 -25.98 7.81
C PRO A 268 -4.69 -25.91 6.38
N VAL A 269 -5.19 -26.79 5.49
CA VAL A 269 -4.81 -26.84 4.07
C VAL A 269 -5.07 -25.52 3.33
N ARG A 270 -5.99 -24.68 3.80
CA ARG A 270 -6.30 -23.37 3.21
C ARG A 270 -5.05 -22.49 3.10
N ILE A 271 -4.26 -22.39 4.18
CA ILE A 271 -3.04 -21.59 4.22
C ILE A 271 -2.01 -22.12 3.21
N LYS A 272 -1.80 -23.45 3.20
CA LYS A 272 -0.88 -24.10 2.25
C LYS A 272 -1.31 -23.89 0.79
N SER A 273 -2.60 -24.01 0.49
CA SER A 273 -3.15 -23.76 -0.86
C SER A 273 -2.92 -22.33 -1.34
N ILE A 274 -3.06 -21.34 -0.45
CA ILE A 274 -2.78 -19.94 -0.76
C ILE A 274 -1.27 -19.75 -1.03
N LEU A 275 -0.42 -20.17 -0.09
CA LEU A 275 1.03 -20.00 -0.19
C LEU A 275 1.62 -20.67 -1.44
N ALA A 276 1.13 -21.85 -1.82
CA ALA A 276 1.55 -22.56 -3.03
C ALA A 276 1.37 -21.74 -4.33
N LYS A 277 0.49 -20.73 -4.33
CA LYS A 277 0.29 -19.81 -5.47
C LYS A 277 0.91 -18.43 -5.26
N LEU A 278 1.14 -18.00 -4.02
CA LEU A 278 1.75 -16.71 -3.70
C LEU A 278 3.28 -16.77 -3.67
N ASP A 279 3.90 -17.80 -3.08
CA ASP A 279 5.35 -17.90 -2.92
C ASP A 279 6.11 -17.81 -4.27
N PRO A 280 5.69 -18.47 -5.38
CA PRO A 280 6.39 -18.39 -6.65
C PRO A 280 6.34 -17.02 -7.34
N THR A 281 5.52 -16.08 -6.86
CA THR A 281 5.34 -14.77 -7.50
C THR A 281 6.48 -13.79 -7.22
N GLY A 282 7.21 -13.97 -6.11
CA GLY A 282 8.18 -12.98 -5.62
C GLY A 282 7.57 -11.64 -5.16
N MET A 283 6.23 -11.52 -5.15
CA MET A 283 5.51 -10.30 -4.75
C MET A 283 5.54 -10.05 -3.24
N PHE A 284 5.76 -11.10 -2.45
CA PHE A 284 5.65 -11.08 -1.00
C PHE A 284 7.01 -11.17 -0.32
N GLU A 285 7.13 -10.50 0.82
CA GLU A 285 8.22 -10.66 1.76
C GLU A 285 7.65 -11.26 3.04
N ARG A 286 8.16 -12.43 3.45
CA ARG A 286 7.74 -13.06 4.70
C ARG A 286 8.27 -12.27 5.89
N ILE A 287 7.38 -11.95 6.81
CA ILE A 287 7.67 -11.27 8.07
C ILE A 287 7.22 -12.17 9.20
N ASP A 288 8.12 -12.44 10.15
CA ASP A 288 7.79 -13.26 11.31
C ASP A 288 6.81 -12.53 12.23
N ALA A 289 5.77 -13.24 12.65
CA ALA A 289 4.79 -12.73 13.59
C ALA A 289 5.48 -12.41 14.94
N ARG A 290 5.11 -11.28 15.54
CA ARG A 290 5.60 -10.87 16.85
C ARG A 290 4.50 -10.93 17.88
N PHE A 291 4.90 -11.17 19.12
CA PHE A 291 3.99 -11.07 20.25
C PHE A 291 3.51 -9.63 20.42
N HIS A 292 2.19 -9.47 20.53
CA HIS A 292 1.53 -8.22 20.87
C HIS A 292 0.81 -8.36 22.20
N LEU A 293 0.69 -7.30 23.00
CA LEU A 293 0.07 -7.39 24.32
C LEU A 293 -1.44 -7.66 24.26
N GLU A 294 -1.96 -8.41 25.23
CA GLU A 294 -3.38 -8.77 25.31
C GLU A 294 -4.33 -7.56 25.38
N ARG A 295 -3.84 -6.39 25.82
CA ARG A 295 -4.61 -5.13 25.83
C ARG A 295 -5.23 -4.80 24.48
N HIS A 296 -4.62 -5.22 23.37
CA HIS A 296 -5.15 -4.99 22.02
C HIS A 296 -6.40 -5.84 21.75
N ILE A 297 -6.46 -7.06 22.30
CA ILE A 297 -7.66 -7.90 22.23
C ILE A 297 -8.74 -7.33 23.14
N ARG A 298 -8.40 -6.95 24.38
CA ARG A 298 -9.34 -6.36 25.36
C ARG A 298 -9.91 -5.00 24.95
N ALA A 299 -9.23 -4.28 24.07
CA ALA A 299 -9.74 -3.03 23.51
C ALA A 299 -10.98 -3.25 22.64
N VAL A 300 -11.06 -4.42 21.99
CA VAL A 300 -12.15 -4.79 21.07
C VAL A 300 -13.11 -5.79 21.69
N HIS A 301 -12.62 -6.80 22.40
CA HIS A 301 -13.44 -7.85 23.00
C HIS A 301 -13.62 -7.65 24.50
N ALA A 302 -14.77 -8.06 25.03
CA ALA A 302 -15.06 -7.97 26.45
C ALA A 302 -14.14 -8.88 27.28
N ALA A 303 -13.79 -8.43 28.48
CA ALA A 303 -12.84 -9.11 29.37
C ALA A 303 -13.35 -10.48 29.84
N ASP A 304 -14.65 -10.58 30.11
CA ASP A 304 -15.35 -11.80 30.53
C ASP A 304 -15.38 -12.85 29.42
N TYR A 305 -15.69 -12.44 28.19
CA TYR A 305 -15.61 -13.28 26.99
C TYR A 305 -14.20 -13.82 26.76
N LEU A 306 -13.19 -12.96 26.79
CA LEU A 306 -11.80 -13.38 26.62
C LEU A 306 -11.35 -14.40 27.69
N ASN A 307 -11.70 -14.13 28.95
CA ASN A 307 -11.40 -15.01 30.06
C ASN A 307 -12.17 -16.33 29.95
N TYR A 308 -13.42 -16.31 29.46
CA TYR A 308 -14.19 -17.50 29.17
C TYR A 308 -13.52 -18.36 28.11
N LEU A 309 -13.23 -17.82 26.91
CA LEU A 309 -12.61 -18.57 25.83
C LEU A 309 -11.31 -19.26 26.28
N ARG A 310 -10.45 -18.54 27.01
CA ARG A 310 -9.19 -19.09 27.53
C ARG A 310 -9.44 -20.30 28.42
N ARG A 311 -10.35 -20.16 29.40
CA ARG A 311 -10.65 -21.23 30.37
C ARG A 311 -11.38 -22.40 29.73
N ALA A 312 -12.37 -22.11 28.89
CA ALA A 312 -13.17 -23.11 28.20
C ALA A 312 -12.27 -23.97 27.31
N CYS A 313 -11.47 -23.37 26.44
CA CYS A 313 -10.53 -24.12 25.59
C CYS A 313 -9.58 -24.96 26.45
N ALA A 314 -8.91 -24.36 27.45
CA ALA A 314 -7.98 -25.10 28.31
C ALA A 314 -8.61 -26.28 29.08
N SER A 315 -9.94 -26.26 29.28
CA SER A 315 -10.67 -27.35 29.95
C SER A 315 -11.14 -28.46 29.01
N VAL A 316 -11.10 -28.27 27.69
CA VAL A 316 -11.52 -29.29 26.72
C VAL A 316 -10.40 -30.33 26.58
N PRO A 317 -10.68 -31.64 26.77
CA PRO A 317 -9.66 -32.68 26.57
C PRO A 317 -9.13 -32.73 25.13
N GLU A 318 -7.90 -33.22 24.99
CA GLU A 318 -7.29 -33.42 23.67
C GLU A 318 -8.18 -34.30 22.76
N GLY A 319 -8.28 -33.90 21.48
CA GLY A 319 -9.11 -34.59 20.50
C GLY A 319 -10.62 -34.46 20.70
N LYS A 320 -11.09 -33.67 21.68
CA LYS A 320 -12.50 -33.36 21.90
C LYS A 320 -12.82 -31.93 21.48
N SER A 321 -14.10 -31.72 21.19
CA SER A 321 -14.69 -30.42 20.85
C SER A 321 -15.97 -30.21 21.67
N VAL A 322 -16.22 -28.98 22.07
CA VAL A 322 -17.49 -28.54 22.66
C VAL A 322 -18.23 -27.75 21.61
N TYR A 323 -19.44 -28.21 21.27
CA TYR A 323 -20.38 -27.49 20.43
C TYR A 323 -21.49 -26.89 21.30
N PRO A 324 -21.77 -25.59 21.19
CA PRO A 324 -22.91 -24.99 21.86
C PRO A 324 -24.22 -25.51 21.25
N TYR A 325 -25.21 -25.77 22.11
CA TYR A 325 -26.53 -26.26 21.69
C TYR A 325 -27.70 -25.51 22.36
N VAL A 326 -27.44 -24.68 23.38
CA VAL A 326 -28.44 -23.85 24.08
C VAL A 326 -27.95 -22.42 24.13
N PHE A 327 -28.76 -21.48 23.64
CA PHE A 327 -28.41 -20.06 23.51
C PHE A 327 -29.37 -19.18 24.31
N PRO A 328 -28.90 -18.17 25.05
CA PRO A 328 -29.75 -17.31 25.87
C PRO A 328 -30.42 -16.20 25.04
N VAL A 329 -31.39 -16.56 24.19
CA VAL A 329 -32.04 -15.60 23.27
C VAL A 329 -32.86 -14.53 23.99
N ARG A 330 -33.57 -14.90 25.07
CA ARG A 330 -34.47 -13.96 25.80
C ARG A 330 -33.90 -13.48 27.14
N ASN A 331 -33.14 -14.33 27.84
CA ASN A 331 -32.62 -14.02 29.18
C ASN A 331 -31.15 -14.43 29.31
N GLY A 332 -30.26 -13.47 29.06
CA GLY A 332 -28.81 -13.59 29.24
C GLY A 332 -28.31 -12.98 30.55
N ALA A 333 -29.15 -12.77 31.57
CA ALA A 333 -28.73 -12.03 32.76
C ALA A 333 -27.65 -12.76 33.61
N ARG A 334 -27.61 -14.10 33.56
CA ARG A 334 -26.68 -14.92 34.36
C ARG A 334 -26.10 -16.08 33.54
N PRO A 335 -24.78 -16.16 33.33
CA PRO A 335 -24.17 -17.27 32.60
C PRO A 335 -24.13 -18.56 33.46
N PRO A 336 -24.32 -19.76 32.86
CA PRO A 336 -24.19 -21.05 33.55
C PRO A 336 -22.82 -21.25 34.23
N LYS A 337 -22.71 -22.01 35.33
CA LYS A 337 -21.40 -22.24 35.98
C LYS A 337 -20.47 -23.15 35.17
N GLU A 338 -21.01 -24.21 34.60
CA GLU A 338 -20.29 -25.21 33.80
C GLU A 338 -19.80 -24.61 32.47
N LEU A 339 -18.51 -24.77 32.14
CA LEU A 339 -17.89 -24.08 31.00
C LEU A 339 -18.40 -24.57 29.65
N SER A 340 -18.67 -25.87 29.53
CA SER A 340 -19.21 -26.49 28.31
C SER A 340 -20.64 -26.02 28.03
N ILE A 341 -21.50 -25.95 29.06
CA ILE A 341 -22.87 -25.43 28.96
C ILE A 341 -22.87 -23.92 28.69
N ARG A 342 -21.93 -23.18 29.28
CA ARG A 342 -21.78 -21.73 29.07
C ARG A 342 -21.40 -21.38 27.61
N ALA A 343 -20.99 -22.33 26.76
CA ALA A 343 -20.58 -22.05 25.39
C ALA A 343 -21.61 -21.26 24.58
N GLY A 344 -22.89 -21.62 24.66
CA GLY A 344 -23.92 -20.89 23.92
C GLY A 344 -24.23 -19.50 24.49
N TYR A 345 -23.75 -19.14 25.68
CA TYR A 345 -23.81 -17.77 26.19
C TYR A 345 -22.87 -16.82 25.43
N TYR A 346 -21.81 -17.36 24.86
CA TYR A 346 -20.76 -16.62 24.17
C TYR A 346 -20.65 -17.03 22.70
N CYS A 347 -21.65 -17.70 22.13
CA CYS A 347 -21.63 -18.17 20.75
C CYS A 347 -22.91 -17.77 20.01
N ILE A 348 -22.81 -17.53 18.70
CA ILE A 348 -23.94 -17.20 17.82
C ILE A 348 -24.37 -18.34 16.88
N ASP A 349 -23.69 -19.50 16.90
CA ASP A 349 -24.03 -20.66 16.08
C ASP A 349 -23.69 -21.99 16.75
N THR A 350 -24.03 -23.10 16.10
CA THR A 350 -23.81 -24.48 16.58
C THR A 350 -22.66 -25.21 15.88
N PHE A 351 -21.92 -24.55 14.99
CA PHE A 351 -20.92 -25.20 14.12
C PHE A 351 -19.50 -24.66 14.29
N THR A 352 -19.30 -23.72 15.22
CA THR A 352 -17.99 -23.24 15.66
C THR A 352 -17.58 -23.94 16.97
N PRO A 353 -16.71 -24.97 16.94
CA PRO A 353 -16.36 -25.73 18.14
C PRO A 353 -15.29 -25.08 19.01
N LEU A 354 -15.40 -25.22 20.33
CA LEU A 354 -14.27 -25.00 21.22
C LEU A 354 -13.47 -26.28 21.41
N ASN A 355 -12.18 -26.25 21.09
CA ASN A 355 -11.22 -27.29 21.45
C ASN A 355 -10.03 -26.68 22.20
N GLN A 356 -9.14 -27.51 22.74
CA GLN A 356 -7.98 -27.06 23.53
C GLN A 356 -7.09 -26.03 22.82
N ASN A 357 -7.11 -26.04 21.49
CA ASN A 357 -6.22 -25.26 20.65
C ASN A 357 -6.87 -24.00 20.05
N ALA A 358 -8.19 -23.84 20.14
CA ALA A 358 -8.92 -22.75 19.49
C ALA A 358 -8.44 -21.37 19.97
N PHE A 359 -8.36 -21.16 21.29
CA PHE A 359 -7.86 -19.92 21.88
C PHE A 359 -6.42 -19.61 21.45
N LEU A 360 -5.54 -20.62 21.46
CA LEU A 360 -4.12 -20.43 21.12
C LEU A 360 -3.95 -20.06 19.64
N ALA A 361 -4.63 -20.74 18.73
CA ALA A 361 -4.58 -20.45 17.30
C ALA A 361 -5.15 -19.05 16.99
N ALA A 362 -6.30 -18.69 17.58
CA ALA A 362 -6.90 -17.36 17.44
C ALA A 362 -6.00 -16.26 18.00
N ARG A 363 -5.31 -16.51 19.13
CA ARG A 363 -4.36 -15.57 19.71
C ARG A 363 -3.15 -15.30 18.81
N GLN A 364 -2.70 -16.32 18.06
CA GLN A 364 -1.65 -16.17 17.07
C GLN A 364 -2.13 -15.45 15.81
N ALA A 365 -3.38 -15.66 15.38
CA ALA A 365 -4.00 -14.85 14.33
C ALA A 365 -3.94 -13.35 14.67
N VAL A 366 -4.25 -12.98 15.91
CA VAL A 366 -4.13 -11.58 16.37
C VAL A 366 -2.68 -11.06 16.31
N ASN A 367 -1.70 -11.86 16.76
CA ASN A 367 -0.28 -11.48 16.67
C ASN A 367 0.14 -11.23 15.22
N CYS A 368 -0.27 -12.11 14.32
CA CYS A 368 -0.01 -12.00 12.89
C CYS A 368 -0.61 -10.72 12.31
N THR A 369 -1.90 -10.48 12.57
CA THR A 369 -2.62 -9.31 12.07
C THR A 369 -2.03 -7.99 12.59
N LEU A 370 -1.70 -7.90 13.88
CA LEU A 370 -1.05 -6.70 14.42
C LEU A 370 0.39 -6.52 13.91
N THR A 371 1.12 -7.61 13.68
CA THR A 371 2.45 -7.53 13.03
C THR A 371 2.33 -6.98 11.61
N ALA A 372 1.30 -7.37 10.86
CA ALA A 372 1.03 -6.83 9.53
C ALA A 372 0.61 -5.35 9.59
N ALA A 373 -0.22 -4.95 10.56
CA ALA A 373 -0.55 -3.55 10.82
C ALA A 373 0.70 -2.71 11.15
N ASP A 374 1.62 -3.24 11.95
CA ASP A 374 2.91 -2.62 12.24
C ASP A 374 3.75 -2.37 10.98
N GLN A 375 3.66 -3.23 9.97
CA GLN A 375 4.36 -3.01 8.70
C GLN A 375 3.78 -1.82 7.93
N ILE A 376 2.46 -1.63 7.97
CA ILE A 376 1.82 -0.42 7.43
C ILE A 376 2.33 0.82 8.17
N LEU A 377 2.38 0.78 9.50
CA LEU A 377 2.89 1.90 10.31
C LEU A 377 4.39 2.17 10.11
N ARG A 378 5.15 1.17 9.62
CA ARG A 378 6.56 1.31 9.19
C ARG A 378 6.71 1.82 7.75
N GLY A 379 5.62 2.27 7.13
CA GLY A 379 5.63 2.89 5.81
C GLY A 379 5.45 1.91 4.65
N ARG A 380 5.13 0.63 4.89
CA ARG A 380 4.73 -0.25 3.80
C ARG A 380 3.35 0.13 3.30
N ARG A 381 3.18 0.13 1.98
CA ARG A 381 1.90 0.41 1.35
C ARG A 381 0.89 -0.71 1.52
N LEU A 382 1.37 -1.96 1.42
CA LEU A 382 0.55 -3.17 1.48
C LEU A 382 1.12 -4.15 2.51
N ALA A 383 0.22 -4.72 3.32
CA ALA A 383 0.51 -5.83 4.19
C ALA A 383 -0.63 -6.85 4.14
N TYR A 384 -0.30 -8.12 4.28
CA TYR A 384 -1.23 -9.23 4.28
C TYR A 384 -1.03 -10.10 5.52
N ALA A 385 -2.06 -10.15 6.36
CA ALA A 385 -2.19 -11.09 7.45
C ALA A 385 -2.91 -12.35 6.95
N LEU A 386 -2.12 -13.36 6.56
CA LEU A 386 -2.62 -14.68 6.18
C LEU A 386 -2.90 -15.47 7.46
N VAL A 387 -4.11 -15.31 7.99
CA VAL A 387 -4.51 -15.85 9.30
C VAL A 387 -5.45 -17.04 9.18
N ARG A 388 -5.39 -17.91 10.18
CA ARG A 388 -6.38 -18.94 10.50
C ARG A 388 -6.37 -19.22 12.01
N PRO A 389 -7.51 -19.22 12.72
CA PRO A 389 -8.89 -19.04 12.23
C PRO A 389 -9.21 -17.61 11.73
N PRO A 390 -10.30 -17.43 10.96
CA PRO A 390 -10.82 -16.11 10.55
C PRO A 390 -11.37 -15.32 11.76
N GLY A 391 -11.86 -14.10 11.53
CA GLY A 391 -12.26 -13.19 12.59
C GLY A 391 -13.57 -12.40 12.43
N HIS A 392 -14.05 -12.13 11.22
CA HIS A 392 -15.08 -11.09 11.01
C HIS A 392 -16.46 -11.36 11.65
N HIS A 393 -16.75 -12.61 12.04
CA HIS A 393 -17.97 -13.00 12.77
C HIS A 393 -17.84 -12.91 14.31
N ALA A 394 -16.63 -12.73 14.83
CA ALA A 394 -16.44 -12.58 16.28
C ALA A 394 -16.89 -11.18 16.73
N GLU A 395 -17.96 -11.14 17.52
CA GLU A 395 -18.54 -9.93 18.11
C GLU A 395 -17.74 -9.48 19.35
N ARG A 396 -18.12 -8.35 19.94
CA ARG A 396 -17.55 -7.86 21.20
C ARG A 396 -17.54 -8.95 22.28
N ARG A 397 -18.61 -9.75 22.33
CA ARG A 397 -18.85 -10.74 23.39
C ARG A 397 -19.03 -12.17 22.87
N ASN A 398 -19.12 -12.42 21.57
CA ASN A 398 -19.47 -13.75 21.06
C ASN A 398 -18.48 -14.26 19.99
N PHE A 399 -18.24 -15.57 19.97
CA PHE A 399 -17.60 -16.27 18.86
C PHE A 399 -18.66 -16.85 17.92
N GLY A 400 -18.28 -17.20 16.69
CA GLY A 400 -19.15 -17.80 15.69
C GLY A 400 -18.57 -17.71 14.29
N GLY A 401 -19.14 -18.40 13.32
CA GLY A 401 -18.70 -18.41 11.92
C GLY A 401 -17.24 -18.83 11.77
N PHE A 402 -16.79 -19.81 12.56
CA PHE A 402 -15.38 -20.22 12.69
C PHE A 402 -14.44 -19.16 13.33
N CYS A 403 -14.96 -18.02 13.78
CA CYS A 403 -14.21 -16.88 14.29
C CYS A 403 -14.26 -16.81 15.82
N TYR A 404 -13.10 -16.59 16.47
CA TYR A 404 -13.01 -16.43 17.93
C TYR A 404 -12.53 -15.04 18.36
N PHE A 405 -11.63 -14.42 17.58
CA PHE A 405 -11.25 -13.03 17.76
C PHE A 405 -11.36 -12.31 16.43
N ASN A 406 -11.83 -11.07 16.46
CA ASN A 406 -12.01 -10.27 15.26
C ASN A 406 -10.69 -9.61 14.88
N ASN A 407 -9.94 -10.31 14.03
CA ASN A 407 -8.62 -9.89 13.56
C ASN A 407 -8.68 -8.52 12.87
N ALA A 408 -9.63 -8.33 11.93
CA ALA A 408 -9.82 -7.08 11.20
C ALA A 408 -10.17 -5.91 12.13
N ALA A 409 -11.08 -6.12 13.09
CA ALA A 409 -11.49 -5.09 14.04
C ALA A 409 -10.37 -4.74 15.04
N ILE A 410 -9.58 -5.72 15.50
CA ILE A 410 -8.41 -5.46 16.36
C ILE A 410 -7.38 -4.60 15.63
N ALA A 411 -7.08 -4.89 14.36
CA ALA A 411 -6.21 -4.03 13.56
C ALA A 411 -6.82 -2.64 13.32
N ALA A 412 -8.10 -2.55 12.97
CA ALA A 412 -8.76 -1.27 12.72
C ALA A 412 -8.76 -0.39 13.97
N HIS A 413 -9.06 -0.93 15.16
CA HIS A 413 -8.96 -0.18 16.41
C HIS A 413 -7.51 0.25 16.71
N TYR A 414 -6.52 -0.61 16.42
CA TYR A 414 -5.11 -0.27 16.60
C TYR A 414 -4.67 0.91 15.71
N LEU A 415 -5.09 0.91 14.45
CA LEU A 415 -4.79 1.96 13.47
C LEU A 415 -5.59 3.25 13.69
N ALA A 416 -6.83 3.15 14.18
CA ALA A 416 -7.74 4.27 14.40
C ALA A 416 -7.18 5.33 15.36
N ARG A 417 -6.22 4.95 16.22
CA ARG A 417 -5.47 5.86 17.09
C ARG A 417 -4.66 6.92 16.36
N LEU A 418 -4.40 6.73 15.07
CA LEU A 418 -3.63 7.65 14.23
C LEU A 418 -4.50 8.40 13.21
N GLY A 419 -5.74 7.98 13.01
CA GLY A 419 -6.69 8.60 12.08
C GLY A 419 -7.78 7.64 11.64
N LYS A 420 -8.77 8.13 10.90
CA LYS A 420 -9.95 7.37 10.46
C LYS A 420 -9.57 6.07 9.73
N VAL A 421 -10.31 4.99 9.96
CA VAL A 421 -10.09 3.68 9.30
C VAL A 421 -11.35 3.23 8.59
N ALA A 422 -11.24 2.78 7.34
CA ALA A 422 -12.33 2.04 6.71
C ALA A 422 -12.03 0.54 6.79
N VAL A 423 -13.00 -0.25 7.24
CA VAL A 423 -13.00 -1.71 7.11
C VAL A 423 -13.94 -2.09 5.98
N VAL A 424 -13.38 -2.64 4.90
CA VAL A 424 -14.15 -3.14 3.75
C VAL A 424 -14.10 -4.65 3.75
N ASP A 425 -15.24 -5.26 4.04
CA ASP A 425 -15.45 -6.69 4.04
C ASP A 425 -16.01 -7.16 2.69
N ILE A 426 -15.22 -7.99 2.01
CA ILE A 426 -15.53 -8.59 0.72
C ILE A 426 -15.64 -10.12 0.80
N ASP A 427 -15.77 -10.67 2.01
CA ASP A 427 -16.23 -12.03 2.25
C ASP A 427 -17.67 -12.21 1.75
N TYR A 428 -18.04 -13.44 1.37
CA TYR A 428 -19.41 -13.74 0.96
C TYR A 428 -20.43 -13.48 2.09
N HIS A 429 -20.03 -13.68 3.34
CA HIS A 429 -20.88 -13.51 4.51
C HIS A 429 -20.76 -12.11 5.11
N HIS A 430 -21.82 -11.67 5.78
CA HIS A 430 -21.79 -10.40 6.51
C HIS A 430 -20.83 -10.50 7.70
N GLY A 431 -19.86 -9.59 7.78
CA GLY A 431 -18.97 -9.42 8.94
C GLY A 431 -19.67 -8.79 10.14
N ASN A 432 -20.69 -9.47 10.69
CA ASN A 432 -21.52 -9.00 11.81
C ASN A 432 -20.71 -8.67 13.06
N GLY A 433 -19.63 -9.40 13.33
CA GLY A 433 -18.77 -9.11 14.46
C GLY A 433 -18.09 -7.75 14.32
N THR A 434 -17.61 -7.44 13.11
CA THR A 434 -17.00 -6.15 12.80
C THR A 434 -18.03 -5.03 12.93
N GLN A 435 -19.25 -5.24 12.42
CA GLN A 435 -20.35 -4.30 12.58
C GLN A 435 -20.65 -4.03 14.07
N ASP A 436 -20.86 -5.07 14.88
CA ASP A 436 -21.15 -4.98 16.32
C ASP A 436 -20.10 -4.14 17.07
N ILE A 437 -18.82 -4.41 16.82
CA ILE A 437 -17.70 -3.76 17.52
C ILE A 437 -17.64 -2.24 17.28
N PHE A 438 -18.01 -1.78 16.08
CA PHE A 438 -17.90 -0.38 15.66
C PHE A 438 -19.24 0.32 15.51
N TYR A 439 -20.36 -0.34 15.82
CA TYR A 439 -21.71 0.15 15.49
C TYR A 439 -22.02 1.56 16.03
N ARG A 440 -21.39 1.94 17.14
CA ARG A 440 -21.55 3.25 17.81
C ARG A 440 -20.39 4.23 17.57
N ARG A 441 -19.52 3.97 16.60
CA ARG A 441 -18.28 4.73 16.38
C ARG A 441 -18.24 5.36 14.98
N ASP A 442 -17.66 6.56 14.90
CA ASP A 442 -17.48 7.33 13.67
C ASP A 442 -16.01 7.41 13.19
N ASP A 443 -15.06 7.00 14.04
CA ASP A 443 -13.64 6.90 13.71
C ASP A 443 -13.32 5.68 12.83
N VAL A 444 -14.25 4.72 12.75
CA VAL A 444 -14.15 3.54 11.89
C VAL A 444 -15.42 3.37 11.05
N LEU A 445 -15.27 3.42 9.73
CA LEU A 445 -16.35 3.09 8.79
C LEU A 445 -16.35 1.59 8.51
N THR A 446 -17.46 0.90 8.76
CA THR A 446 -17.65 -0.50 8.37
C THR A 446 -18.45 -0.58 7.08
N VAL A 447 -17.94 -1.33 6.09
CA VAL A 447 -18.61 -1.57 4.80
C VAL A 447 -18.54 -3.06 4.50
N SER A 448 -19.68 -3.71 4.29
CA SER A 448 -19.71 -5.15 3.98
C SER A 448 -20.57 -5.43 2.75
N LEU A 449 -20.02 -6.21 1.81
CA LEU A 449 -20.71 -6.68 0.60
C LEU A 449 -20.91 -8.19 0.69
N HIS A 450 -22.14 -8.62 0.96
CA HIS A 450 -22.42 -10.01 1.35
C HIS A 450 -23.72 -10.53 0.71
N GLY A 451 -23.91 -11.85 0.73
CA GLY A 451 -25.19 -12.48 0.42
C GLY A 451 -26.27 -11.95 1.36
N HIS A 452 -27.48 -11.69 0.84
CA HIS A 452 -28.57 -11.17 1.66
C HIS A 452 -28.82 -12.08 2.86
N PRO A 453 -28.99 -11.53 4.08
CA PRO A 453 -29.24 -12.33 5.29
C PRO A 453 -30.52 -13.20 5.23
N ASN A 454 -31.36 -13.07 4.21
CA ASN A 454 -32.54 -13.93 4.07
C ASN A 454 -32.18 -15.36 3.65
N PHE A 455 -30.97 -15.56 3.09
CA PHE A 455 -30.52 -16.87 2.62
C PHE A 455 -29.05 -17.17 2.98
N ALA A 456 -28.30 -16.19 3.48
CA ALA A 456 -26.90 -16.34 3.86
C ALA A 456 -26.68 -16.07 5.35
N TYR A 457 -25.78 -16.85 5.96
CA TYR A 457 -25.29 -16.58 7.32
C TYR A 457 -24.73 -15.15 7.42
N PRO A 458 -24.99 -14.41 8.52
CA PRO A 458 -25.50 -14.83 9.83
C PRO A 458 -27.02 -14.75 10.02
N TYR A 459 -27.79 -14.51 8.96
CA TYR A 459 -29.27 -14.45 8.94
C TYR A 459 -29.96 -13.32 9.71
N PHE A 460 -29.38 -12.85 10.82
CA PHE A 460 -30.03 -11.93 11.76
C PHE A 460 -29.45 -10.51 11.73
N SER A 461 -28.45 -10.26 10.91
CA SER A 461 -27.83 -8.94 10.68
C SER A 461 -27.24 -8.87 9.28
N GLY A 462 -26.90 -7.66 8.84
CA GLY A 462 -26.43 -7.39 7.47
C GLY A 462 -27.52 -6.76 6.61
N PHE A 463 -28.65 -6.37 7.20
CA PHE A 463 -29.71 -5.67 6.47
C PHE A 463 -29.29 -4.22 6.16
N ARG A 464 -29.85 -3.67 5.08
CA ARG A 464 -29.43 -2.36 4.51
C ARG A 464 -29.76 -1.17 5.42
N ASP A 465 -30.74 -1.32 6.29
CA ASP A 465 -31.24 -0.34 7.24
C ASP A 465 -30.40 -0.25 8.52
N GLU A 466 -29.55 -1.24 8.79
CA GLU A 466 -28.56 -1.21 9.87
C GLU A 466 -27.43 -0.22 9.54
N ARG A 467 -27.52 1.00 10.08
CA ARG A 467 -26.65 2.13 9.69
C ARG A 467 -25.77 2.65 10.80
N GLY A 468 -25.66 1.92 11.90
CA GLY A 468 -24.99 2.36 13.12
C GLY A 468 -25.99 2.99 14.10
N GLU A 469 -25.48 3.34 15.27
CA GLU A 469 -26.22 3.94 16.38
C GLU A 469 -25.39 5.08 16.99
N GLU A 470 -26.05 6.00 17.71
CA GLU A 470 -25.37 7.08 18.43
C GLU A 470 -24.38 7.84 17.50
N SER A 471 -23.13 8.05 17.92
CA SER A 471 -22.07 8.65 17.08
C SER A 471 -21.80 7.85 15.80
N GLY A 472 -22.03 6.54 15.79
CA GLY A 472 -21.83 5.69 14.63
C GLY A 472 -22.92 5.77 13.56
N GLN A 473 -23.98 6.56 13.75
CA GLN A 473 -25.04 6.72 12.76
C GLN A 473 -24.46 7.19 11.41
N GLY A 474 -24.69 6.40 10.36
CA GLY A 474 -24.18 6.63 9.01
C GLY A 474 -22.77 6.06 8.75
N PHE A 475 -22.12 5.46 9.75
CA PHE A 475 -20.78 4.86 9.67
C PHE A 475 -20.78 3.33 9.60
N ASN A 476 -21.96 2.71 9.45
CA ASN A 476 -22.12 1.34 8.98
C ASN A 476 -22.82 1.31 7.61
N LEU A 477 -22.26 0.58 6.65
CA LEU A 477 -22.85 0.37 5.33
C LEU A 477 -22.91 -1.11 4.98
N ASN A 478 -24.11 -1.67 5.08
CA ASN A 478 -24.40 -3.00 4.56
C ASN A 478 -24.87 -2.94 3.11
N VAL A 479 -24.28 -3.81 2.28
CA VAL A 479 -24.64 -4.00 0.88
C VAL A 479 -25.07 -5.46 0.70
N PRO A 480 -26.29 -5.84 1.15
CA PRO A 480 -26.82 -7.18 0.93
C PRO A 480 -27.15 -7.36 -0.56
N LEU A 481 -26.65 -8.44 -1.14
CA LEU A 481 -26.73 -8.77 -2.56
C LEU A 481 -27.55 -10.05 -2.80
N PRO A 482 -28.17 -10.21 -3.99
CA PRO A 482 -29.01 -11.36 -4.29
C PRO A 482 -28.21 -12.67 -4.33
N GLU A 483 -28.91 -13.80 -4.15
CA GLU A 483 -28.33 -15.14 -4.10
C GLU A 483 -27.58 -15.51 -5.38
N ARG A 484 -28.05 -15.03 -6.53
CA ARG A 484 -27.39 -15.22 -7.82
C ARG A 484 -26.72 -13.92 -8.26
N LEU A 485 -25.39 -13.91 -8.19
CA LEU A 485 -24.58 -12.75 -8.53
C LEU A 485 -23.34 -13.19 -9.32
N ASP A 486 -23.05 -12.44 -10.38
CA ASP A 486 -21.83 -12.57 -11.18
C ASP A 486 -20.83 -11.45 -10.87
N GLY A 487 -19.61 -11.58 -11.38
CA GLY A 487 -18.56 -10.59 -11.17
C GLY A 487 -18.91 -9.17 -11.63
N PRO A 488 -19.46 -8.95 -12.85
CA PRO A 488 -19.89 -7.62 -13.28
C PRO A 488 -20.86 -6.94 -12.32
N LYS A 489 -21.90 -7.64 -11.84
CA LYS A 489 -22.86 -7.08 -10.89
C LYS A 489 -22.22 -6.81 -9.52
N TYR A 490 -21.35 -7.71 -9.05
CA TYR A 490 -20.58 -7.50 -7.82
C TYR A 490 -19.74 -6.22 -7.91
N ARG A 491 -19.06 -5.98 -9.03
CA ARG A 491 -18.25 -4.76 -9.22
C ARG A 491 -19.05 -3.47 -9.19
N VAL A 492 -20.30 -3.48 -9.69
CA VAL A 492 -21.18 -2.31 -9.57
C VAL A 492 -21.47 -1.99 -8.10
N ALA A 493 -21.71 -3.02 -7.29
CA ALA A 493 -21.91 -2.86 -5.85
C ALA A 493 -20.61 -2.39 -5.16
N LEU A 494 -19.48 -3.02 -5.45
CA LEU A 494 -18.16 -2.63 -4.92
C LEU A 494 -17.82 -1.18 -5.28
N ALA A 495 -18.06 -0.74 -6.52
CA ALA A 495 -17.82 0.64 -6.92
C ALA A 495 -18.63 1.66 -6.08
N LYS A 496 -19.89 1.33 -5.75
CA LYS A 496 -20.73 2.19 -4.88
C LYS A 496 -20.20 2.20 -3.45
N ALA A 497 -19.81 1.05 -2.92
CA ALA A 497 -19.18 0.93 -1.60
C ALA A 497 -17.88 1.75 -1.51
N LEU A 498 -16.99 1.63 -2.50
CA LEU A 498 -15.72 2.37 -2.53
C LEU A 498 -15.90 3.88 -2.68
N LYS A 499 -16.98 4.35 -3.33
CA LYS A 499 -17.33 5.79 -3.31
C LYS A 499 -17.67 6.27 -1.90
N ARG A 500 -18.35 5.45 -1.08
CA ARG A 500 -18.62 5.79 0.33
C ARG A 500 -17.34 5.80 1.15
N VAL A 501 -16.41 4.89 0.88
CA VAL A 501 -15.07 4.85 1.50
C VAL A 501 -14.28 6.11 1.13
N ALA A 502 -14.23 6.49 -0.15
CA ALA A 502 -13.54 7.70 -0.59
C ALA A 502 -14.08 8.97 0.11
N ARG A 503 -15.41 9.11 0.23
CA ARG A 503 -16.05 10.23 0.96
C ARG A 503 -15.78 10.25 2.46
N PHE A 504 -15.41 9.12 3.05
CA PHE A 504 -15.05 9.05 4.47
C PHE A 504 -13.63 9.57 4.72
N GLU A 505 -12.80 9.63 3.68
CA GLU A 505 -11.39 10.04 3.74
C GLU A 505 -10.61 9.28 4.82
N PRO A 506 -10.65 7.93 4.82
CA PRO A 506 -9.89 7.15 5.79
C PRO A 506 -8.40 7.30 5.55
N LEU A 507 -7.66 7.24 6.65
CA LEU A 507 -6.22 7.19 6.66
C LEU A 507 -5.67 5.81 6.32
N PHE A 508 -6.41 4.77 6.71
CA PHE A 508 -6.06 3.38 6.50
C PHE A 508 -7.26 2.60 5.98
N LEU A 509 -6.98 1.60 5.14
CA LEU A 509 -7.96 0.61 4.72
C LEU A 509 -7.60 -0.75 5.30
N VAL A 510 -8.54 -1.36 6.02
CA VAL A 510 -8.48 -2.78 6.39
C VAL A 510 -9.44 -3.53 5.47
N VAL A 511 -8.94 -4.52 4.76
CA VAL A 511 -9.76 -5.38 3.90
C VAL A 511 -9.92 -6.74 4.55
N ALA A 512 -11.15 -7.07 4.96
CA ALA A 512 -11.52 -8.43 5.34
C ALA A 512 -11.76 -9.22 4.03
N LEU A 513 -10.80 -10.09 3.70
CA LEU A 513 -10.75 -10.81 2.43
C LEU A 513 -11.27 -12.23 2.59
N GLY A 514 -12.53 -12.46 2.20
CA GLY A 514 -13.03 -13.79 1.90
C GLY A 514 -12.90 -14.13 0.42
N LEU A 515 -12.61 -15.39 0.12
CA LEU A 515 -12.49 -15.91 -1.25
C LEU A 515 -13.61 -16.91 -1.59
N ASP A 516 -14.62 -17.00 -0.73
CA ASP A 516 -15.86 -17.79 -0.88
C ASP A 516 -16.91 -17.13 -1.76
N THR A 517 -16.68 -15.90 -2.20
CA THR A 517 -17.42 -15.29 -3.32
C THR A 517 -17.16 -15.98 -4.67
N ALA A 518 -16.13 -16.82 -4.74
CA ALA A 518 -15.69 -17.49 -5.95
C ALA A 518 -16.61 -18.63 -6.40
N LYS A 519 -16.66 -18.85 -7.72
CA LYS A 519 -17.50 -19.88 -8.33
C LYS A 519 -17.29 -21.27 -7.71
N GLY A 520 -18.36 -21.80 -7.13
CA GLY A 520 -18.44 -23.15 -6.59
C GLY A 520 -17.68 -23.36 -5.29
N ASP A 521 -17.40 -22.29 -4.54
CA ASP A 521 -17.10 -22.42 -3.13
C ASP A 521 -18.26 -23.11 -2.38
N PRO A 522 -18.00 -24.02 -1.42
CA PRO A 522 -19.07 -24.74 -0.74
C PRO A 522 -19.91 -23.86 0.21
N THR A 523 -19.46 -22.66 0.53
CA THR A 523 -20.14 -21.76 1.49
C THR A 523 -20.79 -20.54 0.84
N GLY A 524 -20.58 -20.33 -0.46
CA GLY A 524 -21.11 -19.19 -1.21
C GLY A 524 -21.82 -19.60 -2.50
N SER A 525 -22.85 -18.85 -2.90
CA SER A 525 -23.65 -19.14 -4.09
C SER A 525 -23.25 -18.35 -5.34
N TRP A 526 -22.28 -17.42 -5.21
CA TRP A 526 -21.87 -16.54 -6.31
C TRP A 526 -20.91 -17.20 -7.30
N SER A 527 -20.75 -16.57 -8.46
CA SER A 527 -19.99 -17.12 -9.57
C SER A 527 -18.78 -16.28 -9.99
N LEU A 528 -18.11 -15.60 -9.06
CA LEU A 528 -16.93 -14.79 -9.38
C LEU A 528 -15.79 -15.68 -9.88
N GLY A 529 -15.20 -15.31 -11.02
CA GLY A 529 -13.97 -15.92 -11.52
C GLY A 529 -12.74 -15.18 -11.02
N SER A 530 -11.55 -15.76 -11.26
CA SER A 530 -10.27 -15.14 -10.88
C SER A 530 -10.06 -13.77 -11.53
N LYS A 531 -10.59 -13.54 -12.75
CA LYS A 531 -10.58 -12.22 -13.40
C LYS A 531 -11.39 -11.18 -12.64
N ASP A 532 -12.54 -11.56 -12.09
CA ASP A 532 -13.39 -10.66 -11.30
C ASP A 532 -12.72 -10.34 -9.96
N ILE A 533 -12.13 -11.33 -9.31
CA ILE A 533 -11.39 -11.17 -8.05
C ILE A 533 -10.15 -10.28 -8.23
N ARG A 534 -9.45 -10.41 -9.36
CA ARG A 534 -8.37 -9.49 -9.74
C ARG A 534 -8.86 -8.06 -9.87
N GLU A 535 -10.00 -7.86 -10.52
CA GLU A 535 -10.58 -6.54 -10.68
C GLU A 535 -11.03 -5.94 -9.34
N ASN A 536 -11.56 -6.76 -8.42
CA ASN A 536 -11.86 -6.31 -7.05
C ASN A 536 -10.61 -5.79 -6.34
N GLY A 537 -9.50 -6.54 -6.43
CA GLY A 537 -8.20 -6.09 -5.91
C GLY A 537 -7.74 -4.78 -6.56
N ARG A 538 -7.89 -4.65 -7.88
CA ARG A 538 -7.57 -3.43 -8.64
C ARG A 538 -8.38 -2.22 -8.18
N MET A 539 -9.67 -2.40 -7.90
CA MET A 539 -10.54 -1.32 -7.42
C MET A 539 -10.14 -0.86 -6.01
N LEU A 540 -9.82 -1.79 -5.11
CA LEU A 540 -9.37 -1.48 -3.74
C LEU A 540 -8.01 -0.79 -3.73
N GLY A 541 -7.04 -1.30 -4.48
CA GLY A 541 -5.71 -0.69 -4.60
C GLY A 541 -5.78 0.72 -5.22
N GLY A 542 -6.80 0.95 -6.05
CA GLY A 542 -7.06 2.24 -6.65
C GLY A 542 -7.55 3.34 -5.72
N LEU A 543 -7.87 3.03 -4.46
CA LEU A 543 -8.12 4.06 -3.46
C LEU A 543 -6.85 4.83 -3.08
N GLY A 544 -5.66 4.31 -3.38
CA GLY A 544 -4.42 5.02 -3.05
C GLY A 544 -4.23 5.19 -1.55
N LEU A 545 -4.63 4.20 -0.74
CA LEU A 545 -4.46 4.18 0.70
C LEU A 545 -3.39 3.16 1.12
N PRO A 546 -2.82 3.25 2.32
CA PRO A 546 -2.17 2.11 2.96
C PRO A 546 -3.21 1.03 3.29
N ILE A 547 -2.99 -0.19 2.81
CA ILE A 547 -3.97 -1.29 2.88
C ILE A 547 -3.41 -2.48 3.66
N LEU A 548 -4.09 -2.83 4.75
CA LEU A 548 -3.93 -4.10 5.44
C LEU A 548 -5.01 -5.09 4.96
N VAL A 549 -4.59 -6.19 4.35
CA VAL A 549 -5.49 -7.29 4.00
C VAL A 549 -5.46 -8.32 5.13
N VAL A 550 -6.62 -8.78 5.58
CA VAL A 550 -6.78 -9.82 6.61
C VAL A 550 -7.59 -10.96 6.01
N GLN A 551 -7.02 -12.18 6.02
CA GLN A 551 -7.70 -13.35 5.44
C GLN A 551 -8.91 -13.76 6.29
N GLU A 552 -10.07 -13.90 5.66
CA GLU A 552 -11.31 -14.40 6.26
C GLU A 552 -11.66 -15.77 5.64
N GLY A 553 -12.82 -15.91 4.97
CA GLY A 553 -13.33 -17.15 4.38
C GLY A 553 -12.73 -17.58 3.04
N GLY A 554 -13.38 -18.52 2.37
CA GLY A 554 -12.89 -19.21 1.17
C GLY A 554 -12.35 -20.61 1.45
N TYR A 555 -13.03 -21.62 0.91
CA TYR A 555 -12.92 -23.01 1.35
C TYR A 555 -12.72 -24.01 0.21
N ARG A 556 -12.93 -23.59 -1.05
CA ARG A 556 -12.55 -24.40 -2.21
C ARG A 556 -11.04 -24.40 -2.45
N THR A 557 -10.32 -25.27 -1.76
CA THR A 557 -8.85 -25.37 -1.74
C THR A 557 -8.19 -25.47 -3.12
N ASN A 558 -8.85 -26.08 -4.11
CA ASN A 558 -8.33 -26.23 -5.48
C ASN A 558 -8.21 -24.88 -6.23
N THR A 559 -9.09 -23.92 -5.93
CA THR A 559 -9.10 -22.60 -6.58
C THR A 559 -8.66 -21.48 -5.65
N LEU A 560 -8.64 -21.71 -4.34
CA LEU A 560 -8.36 -20.71 -3.31
C LEU A 560 -7.07 -19.92 -3.57
N GLY A 561 -5.95 -20.60 -3.79
CA GLY A 561 -4.68 -19.92 -4.07
C GLY A 561 -4.65 -19.16 -5.40
N ILE A 562 -5.39 -19.64 -6.41
CA ILE A 562 -5.50 -18.95 -7.71
C ILE A 562 -6.24 -17.62 -7.53
N ASN A 563 -7.32 -17.65 -6.75
CA ASN A 563 -8.13 -16.47 -6.44
C ASN A 563 -7.35 -15.48 -5.56
N ALA A 564 -6.63 -15.96 -4.54
CA ALA A 564 -5.75 -15.14 -3.71
C ALA A 564 -4.68 -14.43 -4.55
N ARG A 565 -3.97 -15.18 -5.41
CA ARG A 565 -2.99 -14.60 -6.35
C ARG A 565 -3.64 -13.55 -7.25
N ALA A 566 -4.81 -13.86 -7.82
CA ALA A 566 -5.48 -12.93 -8.72
C ALA A 566 -5.87 -11.62 -8.02
N PHE A 567 -6.38 -11.69 -6.79
CA PHE A 567 -6.67 -10.53 -5.94
C PHE A 567 -5.42 -9.66 -5.76
N PHE A 568 -4.31 -10.27 -5.33
CA PHE A 568 -3.07 -9.53 -5.07
C PHE A 568 -2.38 -9.01 -6.33
N ASP A 569 -2.48 -9.71 -7.47
CA ASP A 569 -2.03 -9.20 -8.77
C ASP A 569 -2.72 -7.86 -9.08
N GLY A 570 -4.05 -7.78 -8.92
CA GLY A 570 -4.82 -6.56 -9.17
C GLY A 570 -4.57 -5.47 -8.11
N LEU A 571 -4.53 -5.86 -6.84
CA LEU A 571 -4.25 -4.96 -5.72
C LEU A 571 -2.89 -4.28 -5.88
N ALA A 572 -1.83 -5.07 -6.07
CA ALA A 572 -0.47 -4.56 -6.22
C ALA A 572 -0.30 -3.73 -7.50
N GLN A 573 -1.02 -4.09 -8.58
CA GLN A 573 -1.00 -3.32 -9.83
C GLN A 573 -1.42 -1.86 -9.63
N THR A 574 -2.34 -1.57 -8.72
CA THR A 574 -2.87 -0.22 -8.49
C THR A 574 -2.42 0.42 -7.19
N ALA A 575 -2.24 -0.33 -6.10
CA ALA A 575 -1.82 0.25 -4.82
C ALA A 575 -0.38 0.81 -4.87
N PHE A 576 0.50 0.18 -5.66
CA PHE A 576 1.85 0.68 -5.93
C PHE A 576 1.92 1.63 -7.12
N ARG A 577 0.81 1.79 -7.87
CA ARG A 577 0.65 2.92 -8.80
C ARG A 577 0.03 4.05 -8.00
N THR A 578 0.85 5.01 -7.55
CA THR A 578 0.28 6.33 -7.29
C THR A 578 -0.41 6.81 -8.58
N TRP A 579 -1.58 7.42 -8.49
CA TRP A 579 -2.42 7.80 -9.63
C TRP A 579 -1.83 8.99 -10.38
#